data_AF-A0A835LUV7-F1
#
_entry.id   AF-A0A835LUV7-F1
#
_cell.length_a   1.000
_cell.length_b   1.000
_cell.length_c   1.000
_cell.angle_alpha   90.00
_cell.angle_beta   90.00
_cell.angle_gamma   90.00
#
_symmetry.space_group_name_H-M   'P 1'
#
loop_
_entity.id
_entity.type
_entity.pdbx_description
1 polymer ?
#
loop_
_entity_poly.entity_id
_entity_poly.type
_entity_poly.pdbx_seq_one_letter_code
_entity_poly.pdbx_strand_id
1 'polypeptide(L)'
;MEFKFRLLSIGLGHLQPRSPSRNVVALDIYSFVTSLAPEVVVKSAVLAPLFRITTLTKLDISSNSIQGELPANGIANFIKLLHLDLRENSFNGSIPTKLFRLQRLQYLDMSSNMLNGILSQEVGALRKLRVLNLA
;
A
#
# COMPACT_ATOMS: atom_id res chain seq x y z
N MET A 1 4.39 14.49 21.93
CA MET A 1 3.88 13.29 21.24
C MET A 1 4.87 12.98 20.13
N GLU A 2 5.72 11.98 20.33
CA GLU A 2 6.82 11.64 19.39
C GLU A 2 6.27 10.80 18.24
N PHE A 3 6.40 11.31 17.01
CA PHE A 3 6.07 10.56 15.80
C PHE A 3 7.20 9.58 15.50
N LYS A 4 7.04 8.30 15.87
CA LYS A 4 7.95 7.24 15.42
C LYS A 4 7.49 6.70 14.06
N PHE A 5 7.98 7.30 12.99
CA PHE A 5 7.99 6.65 11.67
C PHE A 5 9.02 5.50 11.71
N ARG A 6 8.58 4.24 11.71
CA ARG A 6 9.50 3.11 11.47
C ARG A 6 9.82 3.03 9.98
N LEU A 7 10.78 3.85 9.55
CA LEU A 7 11.49 3.64 8.29
C LEU A 7 12.39 2.42 8.47
N LEU A 8 11.97 1.24 8.00
CA LEU A 8 12.85 0.08 7.90
C LEU A 8 13.85 0.30 6.75
N SER A 9 14.95 0.98 7.06
CA SER A 9 16.17 0.94 6.24
C SER A 9 16.99 -0.28 6.67
N ILE A 10 17.15 -1.27 5.79
CA ILE A 10 18.04 -2.41 6.04
C ILE A 10 19.46 -2.04 5.58
N GLY A 11 20.44 -2.15 6.50
CA GLY A 11 21.87 -2.05 6.20
C GLY A 11 22.72 -1.61 7.40
N LEU A 12 23.30 -2.59 8.11
CA LEU A 12 24.29 -2.43 9.18
C LEU A 12 25.65 -1.96 8.62
N GLY A 13 26.38 -1.12 9.36
CA GLY A 13 27.83 -0.95 9.21
C GLY A 13 28.35 0.50 9.08
N HIS A 14 28.92 0.99 10.18
CA HIS A 14 29.96 2.03 10.33
C HIS A 14 29.78 3.45 9.77
N LEU A 15 30.16 4.41 10.63
CA LEU A 15 30.13 5.87 10.48
C LEU A 15 30.92 6.39 9.27
N GLN A 16 30.28 7.16 8.36
CA GLN A 16 30.92 8.21 7.55
C GLN A 16 29.88 9.26 7.03
N PRO A 17 30.31 10.49 6.68
CA PRO A 17 29.48 11.70 6.68
C PRO A 17 28.69 11.91 5.37
N ARG A 18 27.53 12.57 5.52
CA ARG A 18 26.48 12.82 4.50
C ARG A 18 25.91 11.54 3.87
N SER A 19 24.94 10.95 4.57
CA SER A 19 24.11 9.91 3.97
C SER A 19 23.48 10.43 2.67
N PRO A 20 23.68 9.78 1.51
CA PRO A 20 22.83 10.04 0.36
C PRO A 20 21.38 9.76 0.79
N SER A 21 20.43 10.56 0.30
CA SER A 21 19.00 10.35 0.56
C SER A 21 18.68 8.87 0.33
N ARG A 22 18.43 8.13 1.41
CA ARG A 22 18.20 6.69 1.33
C ARG A 22 16.83 6.48 0.72
N ASN A 23 16.75 5.69 -0.35
CA ASN A 23 15.47 5.37 -0.98
C ASN A 23 14.56 4.64 0.02
N VAL A 24 13.32 5.11 0.16
CA VAL A 24 12.31 4.41 0.96
C VAL A 24 11.78 3.25 0.13
N VAL A 25 12.10 2.03 0.54
CA VAL A 25 11.75 0.80 -0.22
C VAL A 25 10.62 0.01 0.42
N ALA A 26 10.41 0.13 1.72
CA ALA A 26 9.33 -0.54 2.41
C ALA A 26 8.64 0.44 3.36
N LEU A 27 7.31 0.38 3.39
CA LEU A 27 6.48 1.10 4.32
C LEU A 27 5.46 0.13 4.93
N ASP A 28 5.48 0.04 6.25
CA ASP A 28 4.62 -0.84 7.03
C ASP A 28 3.93 0.03 8.10
N ILE A 29 2.62 0.19 7.95
CA ILE A 29 1.77 1.00 8.82
C ILE A 29 0.60 0.11 9.27
N TYR A 30 0.84 -1.17 9.55
CA TYR A 30 -0.19 -2.09 10.04
C TYR A 30 -0.87 -1.56 11.33
N SER A 31 -2.20 -1.63 11.37
CA SER A 31 -3.00 -1.36 12.58
C SER A 31 -2.76 0.00 13.26
N PHE A 32 -2.27 0.99 12.53
CA PHE A 32 -1.95 2.31 13.07
C PHE A 32 -3.21 3.09 13.47
N VAL A 33 -4.19 3.16 12.58
CA VAL A 33 -5.41 3.97 12.78
C VAL A 33 -6.36 3.35 13.80
N THR A 34 -6.46 2.02 13.84
CA THR A 34 -7.32 1.30 14.80
C THR A 34 -6.86 1.45 16.25
N SER A 35 -5.62 1.88 16.48
CA SER A 35 -5.14 2.29 17.81
C SER A 35 -5.61 3.69 18.23
N LEU A 36 -6.15 4.47 17.30
CA LEU A 36 -6.78 5.76 17.57
C LEU A 36 -8.25 5.51 17.95
N ALA A 37 -8.82 6.41 18.76
CA ALA A 37 -10.18 6.29 19.29
C ALA A 37 -11.21 5.94 18.18
N PRO A 38 -12.27 5.16 18.50
CA PRO A 38 -13.20 4.55 17.53
C PRO A 38 -13.99 5.50 16.62
N GLU A 39 -13.79 6.81 16.75
CA GLU A 39 -14.48 7.86 15.99
C GLU A 39 -13.64 8.43 14.83
N VAL A 40 -12.35 8.05 14.70
CA VAL A 40 -11.47 8.62 13.66
C VAL A 40 -11.71 7.94 12.32
N VAL A 41 -12.53 8.57 11.49
CA VAL A 41 -12.71 8.18 10.09
C VAL A 41 -11.48 8.59 9.27
N VAL A 42 -10.73 7.62 8.76
CA VAL A 42 -9.60 7.85 7.86
C VAL A 42 -10.01 7.58 6.42
N LYS A 43 -10.13 8.64 5.62
CA LYS A 43 -10.44 8.52 4.18
C LYS A 43 -9.22 8.07 3.38
N SER A 44 -9.44 7.32 2.31
CA SER A 44 -8.39 6.86 1.38
C SER A 44 -7.53 7.98 0.79
N ALA A 45 -8.04 9.22 0.78
CA ALA A 45 -7.29 10.41 0.41
C ALA A 45 -5.99 10.62 1.24
N VAL A 46 -5.92 10.07 2.46
CA VAL A 46 -4.70 10.11 3.30
C VAL A 46 -3.50 9.43 2.61
N LEU A 47 -3.74 8.54 1.65
CA LEU A 47 -2.70 7.84 0.90
C LEU A 47 -2.02 8.73 -0.16
N ALA A 48 -2.57 9.91 -0.46
CA ALA A 48 -2.08 10.79 -1.51
C ALA A 48 -0.56 11.08 -1.45
N PRO A 49 0.04 11.37 -0.28
CA PRO A 49 1.48 11.59 -0.18
C PRO A 49 2.32 10.35 -0.53
N LEU A 50 1.80 9.14 -0.27
CA LEU A 50 2.53 7.89 -0.51
C LEU A 50 2.82 7.69 -2.00
N PHE A 51 1.93 8.18 -2.89
CA PHE A 51 2.07 8.04 -4.34
C PHE A 51 3.30 8.77 -4.93
N ARG A 52 4.00 9.58 -4.13
CA ARG A 52 5.28 10.20 -4.51
C ARG A 52 6.49 9.28 -4.26
N ILE A 53 6.32 8.22 -3.48
CA ILE A 53 7.39 7.27 -3.12
C ILE A 53 7.48 6.15 -4.16
N THR A 54 7.96 6.49 -5.36
CA THR A 54 8.07 5.56 -6.50
C THR A 54 9.11 4.46 -6.31
N THR A 55 9.87 4.51 -5.21
CA THR A 55 10.89 3.53 -4.84
C THR A 55 10.35 2.35 -4.03
N LEU A 56 9.09 2.39 -3.57
CA LEU A 56 8.51 1.33 -2.75
C LEU A 56 8.44 -0.01 -3.49
N THR A 57 8.88 -1.06 -2.80
CA THR A 57 8.76 -2.47 -3.16
C THR A 57 7.78 -3.21 -2.26
N LYS A 58 7.57 -2.76 -1.02
CA LYS A 58 6.55 -3.26 -0.09
C LYS A 58 5.72 -2.11 0.48
N LEU A 59 4.39 -2.26 0.41
CA LEU A 59 3.44 -1.41 1.12
C LEU A 59 2.46 -2.30 1.89
N ASP A 60 2.44 -2.14 3.22
CA ASP A 60 1.46 -2.76 4.11
C ASP A 60 0.72 -1.66 4.87
N ILE A 61 -0.57 -1.53 4.61
CA ILE A 61 -1.49 -0.64 5.32
C ILE A 61 -2.71 -1.40 5.83
N SER A 62 -2.56 -2.70 6.07
CA SER A 62 -3.64 -3.54 6.55
C SER A 62 -4.11 -3.16 7.96
N SER A 63 -5.37 -3.48 8.29
CA SER A 63 -5.99 -3.25 9.60
C SER A 63 -6.10 -1.78 10.04
N ASN A 64 -6.31 -0.82 9.11
CA ASN A 64 -6.34 0.61 9.41
C ASN A 64 -7.72 1.30 9.29
N SER A 65 -8.81 0.54 9.16
CA SER A 65 -10.16 1.12 9.01
C SER A 65 -10.26 2.20 7.91
N ILE A 66 -9.41 2.16 6.89
CA ILE A 66 -9.36 3.19 5.84
C ILE A 66 -10.61 3.06 4.97
N GLN A 67 -11.33 4.17 4.76
CA GLN A 67 -12.62 4.20 4.07
C GLN A 67 -12.54 4.90 2.71
N GLY A 68 -13.45 4.50 1.81
CA GLY A 68 -13.62 5.10 0.48
C GLY A 68 -12.92 4.31 -0.63
N GLU A 69 -12.97 4.84 -1.85
CA GLU A 69 -12.42 4.15 -3.02
C GLU A 69 -10.90 4.17 -3.07
N LEU A 70 -10.31 3.16 -3.73
CA LEU A 70 -8.88 3.12 -4.01
C LEU A 70 -8.48 4.24 -4.98
N PRO A 71 -7.48 5.09 -4.66
CA PRO A 71 -7.09 6.21 -5.53
C PRO A 71 -6.43 5.74 -6.83
N ALA A 72 -7.23 5.58 -7.90
CA ALA A 72 -6.83 4.96 -9.16
C ALA A 72 -5.56 5.55 -9.80
N ASN A 73 -5.40 6.88 -9.75
CA ASN A 73 -4.25 7.55 -10.36
C ASN A 73 -2.97 7.34 -9.55
N GLY A 74 -3.07 7.31 -8.22
CA GLY A 74 -1.93 7.25 -7.33
C GLY A 74 -1.31 5.86 -7.25
N ILE A 75 -2.16 4.83 -7.19
CA ILE A 75 -1.70 3.44 -6.98
C ILE A 75 -0.79 2.94 -8.10
N ALA A 76 -1.00 3.43 -9.33
CA ALA A 76 -0.19 3.07 -10.50
C ALA A 76 1.25 3.64 -10.45
N ASN A 77 1.55 4.59 -9.55
CA ASN A 77 2.89 5.16 -9.42
C ASN A 77 3.87 4.22 -8.71
N PHE A 78 3.39 3.17 -8.04
CA PHE A 78 4.23 2.20 -7.34
C PHE A 78 4.85 1.18 -8.30
N ILE A 79 5.48 1.63 -9.38
CA ILE A 79 6.00 0.78 -10.48
C ILE A 79 7.04 -0.26 -10.03
N LYS A 80 7.63 -0.12 -8.83
CA LYS A 80 8.59 -1.05 -8.23
C LYS A 80 7.96 -2.03 -7.23
N LEU A 81 6.66 -1.90 -6.95
CA LEU A 81 5.97 -2.67 -5.91
C LEU A 81 5.96 -4.16 -6.23
N LEU A 82 6.30 -4.95 -5.22
CA LEU A 82 6.29 -6.41 -5.23
C LEU A 82 5.20 -6.94 -4.29
N HIS A 83 4.89 -6.21 -3.22
CA HIS A 83 3.96 -6.62 -2.19
C HIS A 83 3.05 -5.46 -1.80
N LEU A 84 1.74 -5.69 -1.91
CA LEU A 84 0.70 -4.76 -1.51
C LEU A 84 -0.30 -5.48 -0.60
N ASP A 85 -0.35 -5.08 0.66
CA ASP A 85 -1.32 -5.58 1.63
C ASP A 85 -2.26 -4.44 2.08
N LEU A 86 -3.54 -4.59 1.73
CA LEU A 86 -4.63 -3.66 1.98
C LEU A 86 -5.71 -4.30 2.85
N ARG A 87 -5.50 -5.52 3.36
CA ARG A 87 -6.57 -6.28 4.02
C ARG A 87 -7.08 -5.60 5.28
N GLU A 88 -8.27 -5.99 5.71
CA GLU A 88 -8.88 -5.49 6.96
C GLU A 88 -9.00 -3.95 6.99
N ASN A 89 -9.50 -3.39 5.89
CA ASN A 89 -9.84 -1.99 5.80
C ASN A 89 -11.33 -1.85 5.44
N SER A 90 -11.76 -0.64 5.11
CA SER A 90 -13.11 -0.33 4.69
C SER A 90 -13.12 0.27 3.28
N PHE A 91 -12.18 -0.15 2.43
CA PHE A 91 -12.15 0.27 1.02
C PHE A 91 -13.42 -0.22 0.32
N ASN A 92 -14.00 0.62 -0.53
CA ASN A 92 -15.24 0.32 -1.24
C ASN A 92 -15.14 0.65 -2.74
N GLY A 93 -16.23 0.38 -3.47
CA GLY A 93 -16.27 0.53 -4.92
C GLY A 93 -15.47 -0.54 -5.66
N SER A 94 -15.22 -0.31 -6.95
CA SER A 94 -14.53 -1.25 -7.82
C SER A 94 -13.00 -1.16 -7.72
N ILE A 95 -12.31 -2.29 -7.92
CA ILE A 95 -10.85 -2.32 -8.05
C ILE A 95 -10.44 -1.53 -9.31
N PRO A 96 -9.65 -0.45 -9.19
CA PRO A 96 -9.29 0.38 -10.34
C PRO A 96 -8.36 -0.38 -11.27
N THR A 97 -8.67 -0.41 -12.57
CA THR A 97 -7.88 -1.13 -13.58
C THR A 97 -6.41 -0.69 -13.63
N LYS A 98 -6.14 0.57 -13.27
CA LYS A 98 -4.78 1.13 -13.14
C LYS A 98 -3.89 0.37 -12.14
N LEU A 99 -4.45 -0.33 -11.16
CA LEU A 99 -3.70 -1.21 -10.25
C LEU A 99 -3.01 -2.35 -11.03
N PHE A 100 -3.63 -2.85 -12.09
CA PHE A 100 -3.08 -3.95 -12.88
C PHE A 100 -1.88 -3.55 -13.75
N ARG A 101 -1.50 -2.26 -13.75
CA ARG A 101 -0.24 -1.77 -14.35
C ARG A 101 0.99 -2.08 -13.51
N LEU A 102 0.82 -2.53 -12.26
CA LEU A 102 1.91 -2.89 -11.36
C LEU A 102 2.51 -4.26 -11.74
N GLN A 103 3.13 -4.36 -12.92
CA GLN A 103 3.58 -5.62 -13.52
C GLN A 103 4.64 -6.40 -12.72
N ARG A 104 5.24 -5.77 -11.71
CA ARG A 104 6.21 -6.40 -10.79
C ARG A 104 5.55 -7.02 -9.56
N LEU A 105 4.26 -6.75 -9.32
CA LEU A 105 3.54 -7.18 -8.14
C LEU A 105 3.51 -8.71 -8.08
N GLN A 106 3.83 -9.25 -6.91
CA GLN A 106 3.89 -10.68 -6.60
C GLN A 106 2.85 -11.08 -5.57
N TYR A 107 2.51 -10.16 -4.67
CA TYR A 107 1.52 -10.34 -3.62
C TYR A 107 0.53 -9.18 -3.63
N LEU A 108 -0.75 -9.50 -3.74
CA LEU A 108 -1.86 -8.58 -3.60
C LEU A 108 -2.91 -9.17 -2.65
N ASP A 109 -3.12 -8.51 -1.53
CA ASP A 109 -4.19 -8.85 -0.60
C ASP A 109 -5.09 -7.64 -0.38
N MET A 110 -6.37 -7.81 -0.71
CA MET A 110 -7.43 -6.83 -0.49
C MET A 110 -8.63 -7.45 0.24
N SER A 111 -8.43 -8.63 0.84
CA SER A 111 -9.45 -9.34 1.64
C SER A 111 -10.01 -8.48 2.78
N SER A 112 -11.17 -8.83 3.29
CA SER A 112 -11.78 -8.11 4.43
C SER A 112 -11.92 -6.61 4.17
N ASN A 113 -12.46 -6.26 3.00
CA ASN A 113 -12.85 -4.91 2.60
C ASN A 113 -14.30 -4.92 2.08
N MET A 114 -14.83 -3.75 1.69
CA MET A 114 -16.16 -3.58 1.08
C MET A 114 -16.07 -3.36 -0.45
N LEU A 115 -15.03 -3.91 -1.09
CA LEU A 115 -14.83 -3.83 -2.54
C LEU A 115 -15.93 -4.59 -3.28
N ASN A 116 -16.40 -4.04 -4.39
CA ASN A 116 -17.48 -4.61 -5.20
C ASN A 116 -17.21 -4.49 -6.70
N GLY A 117 -18.18 -4.89 -7.53
CA GLY A 117 -18.06 -4.85 -8.98
C GLY A 117 -17.39 -6.10 -9.56
N ILE A 118 -17.07 -6.03 -10.86
CA ILE A 118 -16.51 -7.16 -11.63
C ILE A 118 -14.99 -7.01 -11.71
N LEU A 119 -14.26 -8.08 -11.41
CA LEU A 119 -12.81 -8.12 -11.61
C LEU A 119 -12.51 -7.99 -13.11
N SER A 120 -11.82 -6.91 -13.49
CA SER A 120 -11.42 -6.69 -14.89
C SER A 120 -10.47 -7.78 -15.39
N GLN A 121 -10.61 -8.17 -16.65
CA GLN A 121 -9.69 -9.08 -17.35
C GLN A 121 -8.24 -8.55 -17.36
N GLU A 122 -8.05 -7.23 -17.18
CA GLU A 122 -6.74 -6.61 -17.03
C GLU A 122 -5.92 -7.18 -15.85
N VAL A 123 -6.55 -7.87 -14.88
CA VAL A 123 -5.82 -8.60 -13.82
C VAL A 123 -4.77 -9.56 -14.39
N GLY A 124 -5.00 -10.11 -15.60
CA GLY A 124 -4.04 -10.96 -16.31
C GLY A 124 -2.74 -10.24 -16.73
N ALA A 125 -2.69 -8.90 -16.67
CA ALA A 125 -1.47 -8.13 -16.90
C ALA A 125 -0.45 -8.27 -15.75
N LEU A 126 -0.89 -8.69 -14.56
CA LEU A 126 -0.02 -8.95 -13.40
C LEU A 126 0.73 -10.29 -13.52
N ARG A 127 1.58 -10.41 -14.54
CA ARG A 127 2.28 -11.65 -14.92
C ARG A 127 3.23 -12.22 -13.84
N LYS A 128 3.53 -11.45 -12.80
CA LYS A 128 4.41 -11.86 -11.69
C LYS A 128 3.62 -12.20 -10.43
N LEU A 129 2.30 -12.05 -10.43
CA LEU A 129 1.45 -12.28 -9.28
C LEU A 129 1.45 -13.76 -8.89
N ARG A 130 1.63 -14.02 -7.60
CA ARG A 130 1.66 -15.36 -7.00
C ARG A 130 0.56 -15.54 -5.98
N VAL A 131 0.17 -14.46 -5.32
CA VAL A 131 -0.91 -14.44 -4.33
C VAL A 131 -1.88 -13.33 -4.69
N LEU A 132 -3.17 -13.69 -4.75
CA LEU A 132 -4.29 -12.80 -4.97
C LEU A 132 -5.42 -13.17 -4.00
N ASN A 133 -5.65 -12.33 -3.00
CA ASN A 133 -6.75 -12.47 -2.05
C ASN A 133 -7.73 -11.32 -2.23
N LEU A 134 -9.01 -11.65 -2.45
CA LEU A 134 -10.08 -10.68 -2.72
C LEU A 134 -11.30 -10.81 -1.79
N ALA A 135 -11.42 -11.93 -1.05
CA ALA A 135 -12.55 -12.21 -0.16
C ALA A 135 -12.20 -11.81 1.27
#